data_AF-Q5BPI1-F1
#
_entry.id   AF-Q5BPI1-F1
#
_cell.length_a   1.000
_cell.length_b   1.000
_cell.length_c   1.000
_cell.angle_alpha   90.00
_cell.angle_beta   90.00
_cell.angle_gamma   90.00
#
_symmetry.space_group_name_H-M   'P 1'
#
loop_
_entity.id
_entity.type
_entity.pdbx_description
1 polymer ?
#
loop_
_entity_poly.entity_id
_entity_poly.type
_entity_poly.pdbx_seq_one_letter_code
_entity_poly.pdbx_strand_id
1 'polypeptide(L)'
;MKFYSSINEKNQDQLSSCISSDCFIDDFSFPKPFRGKQEAMEFFEELVKSMGQNVKFCVENVCEGDGHSAAVNWHLEWKGRKIPFTRGCSFYEFIDEGGRLVIRNARILIESPIKPGGITLSLLKNITFLFDEFPKGAELFLEKPYAIIQAAIRIYGLFLAPLINHVMASYLKLLSNMAEFFLLVVKIIIKIRNLFFK
;
A
#
# COMPACT_ATOMS: atom_id res chain seq x y z
N MET A 1 1.43 -24.63 8.45
CA MET A 1 2.41 -25.04 7.41
C MET A 1 1.81 -25.42 6.07
N LYS A 2 0.79 -26.31 6.01
CA LYS A 2 0.18 -26.80 4.76
C LYS A 2 -0.19 -25.70 3.75
N PHE A 3 -0.76 -24.59 4.22
CA PHE A 3 -1.09 -23.42 3.41
C PHE A 3 0.11 -22.87 2.61
N TYR A 4 1.24 -22.61 3.27
CA TYR A 4 2.45 -22.08 2.61
C TYR A 4 3.10 -23.10 1.66
N SER A 5 3.07 -24.40 2.00
CA SER A 5 3.54 -25.43 1.06
C SER A 5 2.66 -25.48 -0.19
N SER A 6 1.33 -25.38 -0.05
CA SER A 6 0.42 -25.32 -1.20
C SER A 6 0.74 -24.15 -2.14
N ILE A 7 1.02 -22.96 -1.59
CA ILE A 7 1.43 -21.79 -2.37
C ILE A 7 2.76 -22.06 -3.08
N ASN A 8 3.77 -22.53 -2.34
CA ASN A 8 5.11 -22.78 -2.87
C ASN A 8 5.17 -23.88 -3.94
N GLU A 9 4.29 -24.87 -3.83
CA GLU A 9 4.13 -25.99 -4.76
C GLU A 9 3.13 -25.69 -5.88
N LYS A 10 2.45 -24.54 -5.81
CA LYS A 10 1.38 -24.12 -6.74
C LYS A 10 0.22 -25.10 -6.81
N ASN A 11 -0.07 -25.76 -5.70
CA ASN A 11 -1.13 -26.74 -5.59
C ASN A 11 -2.45 -26.03 -5.22
N GLN A 12 -3.22 -25.64 -6.25
CA GLN A 12 -4.48 -24.89 -6.08
C GLN A 12 -5.52 -25.68 -5.27
N ASP A 13 -5.66 -26.99 -5.51
CA ASP A 13 -6.62 -27.83 -4.79
C ASP A 13 -6.29 -27.89 -3.29
N GLN A 14 -5.01 -28.08 -2.96
CA GLN A 14 -4.57 -28.11 -1.58
C GLN A 14 -4.71 -26.73 -0.92
N LEU A 15 -4.42 -25.66 -1.65
CA LEU A 15 -4.57 -24.29 -1.18
C LEU A 15 -6.04 -23.97 -0.87
N SER A 16 -6.93 -24.28 -1.81
CA SER A 16 -8.38 -24.16 -1.64
C SER A 16 -8.88 -25.00 -0.46
N SER A 17 -8.33 -26.18 -0.22
CA SER A 17 -8.69 -27.01 0.94
C SER A 17 -8.28 -26.44 2.30
N CYS A 18 -7.39 -25.44 2.32
CA CYS A 18 -6.95 -24.77 3.55
C CYS A 18 -7.80 -23.55 3.92
N ILE A 19 -8.71 -23.11 3.05
CA ILE A 19 -9.45 -21.85 3.19
C ILE A 19 -10.94 -22.15 3.34
N SER A 20 -11.55 -21.60 4.39
CA SER A 20 -12.99 -21.71 4.65
C SER A 20 -13.81 -21.02 3.54
N SER A 21 -15.04 -21.50 3.34
CA SER A 21 -16.02 -20.88 2.45
C SER A 21 -16.32 -19.41 2.80
N ASP A 22 -16.38 -19.06 4.10
CA ASP A 22 -16.73 -17.73 4.60
C ASP A 22 -15.50 -16.91 5.06
N CYS A 23 -14.34 -17.19 4.48
CA CYS A 23 -13.08 -16.59 4.93
C CYS A 23 -13.02 -15.07 4.76
N PHE A 24 -12.18 -14.42 5.57
CA PHE A 24 -11.87 -13.01 5.51
C PHE A 24 -10.35 -12.80 5.52
N ILE A 25 -9.81 -12.31 4.41
CA ILE A 25 -8.36 -12.12 4.24
C ILE A 25 -8.09 -10.62 4.12
N ASP A 26 -7.41 -10.07 5.12
CA ASP A 26 -7.08 -8.65 5.22
C ASP A 26 -5.57 -8.47 5.06
N ASP A 27 -5.15 -8.21 3.82
CA ASP A 27 -3.77 -7.85 3.50
C ASP A 27 -3.65 -6.33 3.43
N PHE A 28 -2.82 -5.76 4.32
CA PHE A 28 -2.69 -4.31 4.47
C PHE A 28 -1.99 -3.63 3.29
N SER A 29 -1.53 -4.40 2.31
CA SER A 29 -1.04 -3.88 1.04
C SER A 29 -2.18 -3.47 0.10
N PHE A 30 -3.42 -3.89 0.39
CA PHE A 30 -4.60 -3.61 -0.42
C PHE A 30 -5.58 -2.70 0.33
N PRO A 31 -6.34 -1.85 -0.39
CA PRO A 31 -7.26 -0.90 0.23
C PRO A 31 -8.52 -1.55 0.82
N LYS A 32 -8.81 -2.81 0.46
CA LYS A 32 -9.96 -3.56 0.93
C LYS A 32 -9.56 -5.03 1.17
N PRO A 33 -10.17 -5.68 2.18
CA PRO A 33 -9.98 -7.11 2.40
C PRO A 33 -10.71 -7.94 1.33
N PHE A 34 -10.24 -9.17 1.13
CA PHE A 34 -10.88 -10.19 0.28
C PHE A 34 -11.88 -10.99 1.12
N ARG A 35 -13.13 -11.05 0.67
CA ARG A 35 -14.26 -11.64 1.40
C ARG A 35 -14.78 -12.89 0.71
N GLY A 36 -14.88 -13.97 1.47
CA GLY A 36 -15.29 -15.27 0.99
C GLY A 36 -14.21 -15.96 0.16
N LYS A 37 -14.41 -17.26 -0.03
CA LYS A 37 -13.43 -18.13 -0.68
C LYS A 37 -13.11 -17.75 -2.11
N GLN A 38 -14.07 -17.23 -2.86
CA GLN A 38 -13.85 -16.85 -4.25
C GLN A 38 -12.82 -15.73 -4.37
N GLU A 39 -13.05 -14.58 -3.72
CA GLU A 39 -12.11 -13.44 -3.77
C GLU A 39 -10.74 -13.82 -3.20
N ALA A 40 -10.70 -14.62 -2.13
CA ALA A 40 -9.46 -15.09 -1.55
C ALA A 40 -8.66 -15.99 -2.53
N MET A 41 -9.33 -16.92 -3.21
CA MET A 41 -8.67 -17.79 -4.18
C MET A 41 -8.20 -17.01 -5.42
N GLU A 42 -8.98 -16.07 -5.93
CA GLU A 42 -8.56 -15.18 -7.02
C GLU A 42 -7.28 -14.40 -6.66
N PHE A 43 -7.20 -13.87 -5.44
CA PHE A 43 -5.99 -13.24 -4.91
C PHE A 43 -4.79 -14.20 -4.86
N PHE A 44 -4.97 -15.40 -4.28
CA PHE A 44 -3.87 -16.34 -4.15
C PHE A 44 -3.41 -16.93 -5.49
N GLU A 45 -4.30 -17.08 -6.46
CA GLU A 45 -3.95 -17.47 -7.82
C GLU A 45 -3.07 -16.43 -8.50
N GLU A 46 -3.43 -15.14 -8.41
CA GLU A 46 -2.63 -14.05 -8.95
C GLU A 46 -1.28 -13.92 -8.21
N LEU A 47 -1.26 -14.16 -6.89
CA LEU A 47 -0.02 -14.24 -6.11
C LEU A 47 0.89 -15.36 -6.63
N VAL A 48 0.38 -16.59 -6.73
CA VAL A 48 1.14 -17.75 -7.20
C VAL A 48 1.68 -17.53 -8.62
N LYS A 49 0.87 -16.92 -9.50
CA LYS A 49 1.29 -16.55 -10.85
C LYS A 49 2.42 -15.51 -10.82
N SER A 50 2.31 -14.49 -9.98
CA SER A 50 3.30 -13.42 -9.81
C SER A 50 4.62 -13.92 -9.22
N MET A 51 4.58 -14.94 -8.35
CA MET A 51 5.78 -15.60 -7.79
C MET A 51 6.59 -16.36 -8.85
N GLY A 52 5.98 -16.71 -9.99
CA GLY A 52 6.66 -17.46 -11.04
C GLY A 52 7.21 -18.80 -10.52
N GLN A 53 8.30 -19.31 -11.11
CA GLN A 53 8.82 -20.65 -10.76
C GLN A 53 9.74 -20.67 -9.53
N ASN A 54 10.36 -19.54 -9.22
CA ASN A 54 11.54 -19.51 -8.37
C ASN A 54 11.33 -18.78 -7.04
N VAL A 55 10.26 -18.00 -6.92
CA VAL A 55 9.93 -17.30 -5.67
C VAL A 55 9.14 -18.25 -4.76
N LYS A 56 9.52 -18.32 -3.50
CA LYS A 56 8.85 -19.12 -2.47
C LYS A 56 8.78 -18.36 -1.16
N PHE A 57 7.74 -18.62 -0.39
CA PHE A 57 7.69 -18.28 1.03
C PHE A 57 8.66 -19.16 1.79
N CYS A 58 9.54 -18.55 2.57
CA CYS A 58 10.33 -19.19 3.61
C CYS A 58 9.73 -18.82 4.95
N VAL A 59 9.15 -19.81 5.64
CA VAL A 59 8.56 -19.63 6.97
C VAL A 59 9.71 -19.63 7.98
N GLU A 60 9.87 -18.54 8.72
CA GLU A 60 10.94 -18.37 9.71
C GLU A 60 10.47 -18.88 11.08
N ASN A 61 9.33 -18.41 11.56
CA ASN A 61 8.80 -18.74 12.89
C ASN A 61 7.28 -18.91 12.83
N VAL A 62 6.78 -19.83 13.64
CA VAL A 62 5.34 -20.03 13.88
C VAL A 62 5.10 -19.92 15.38
N CYS A 63 4.16 -19.09 15.77
CA CYS A 63 3.67 -18.96 17.14
C CYS A 63 2.20 -19.36 17.15
N GLU A 64 1.86 -20.41 17.87
CA GLU A 64 0.48 -20.88 18.01
C GLU A 64 -0.14 -20.22 19.24
N GLY A 65 -1.31 -19.63 19.06
CA GLY A 65 -2.07 -19.01 20.14
C GLY A 65 -3.20 -19.92 20.62
N ASP A 66 -3.77 -19.57 21.77
CA ASP A 66 -4.96 -20.23 22.29
C ASP A 66 -6.14 -20.07 21.30
N GLY A 67 -7.02 -21.07 21.23
CA GLY A 67 -8.28 -20.97 20.47
C GLY A 67 -8.14 -21.09 18.95
N HIS A 68 -7.24 -21.93 18.45
CA HIS A 68 -7.02 -22.16 17.01
C HIS A 68 -6.58 -20.88 16.27
N SER A 69 -5.51 -20.25 16.76
CA SER A 69 -4.87 -19.12 16.11
C SER A 69 -3.38 -19.36 15.92
N ALA A 70 -2.79 -18.74 14.90
CA ALA A 70 -1.34 -18.79 14.70
C ALA A 70 -0.82 -17.49 14.09
N ALA A 71 0.36 -17.06 14.51
CA ALA A 71 1.15 -16.01 13.88
C ALA A 71 2.36 -16.63 13.18
N VAL A 72 2.64 -16.18 11.96
CA VAL A 72 3.72 -16.71 11.13
C VAL A 72 4.57 -15.58 10.60
N ASN A 73 5.87 -15.63 10.90
CA ASN A 73 6.86 -14.77 10.26
C ASN A 73 7.44 -15.49 9.06
N TRP A 74 7.59 -14.75 7.96
CA TRP A 74 8.11 -15.29 6.71
C TRP A 74 8.88 -14.23 5.94
N HIS A 75 9.66 -14.67 4.95
CA HIS A 75 10.17 -13.82 3.88
C HIS A 75 10.03 -14.53 2.55
N LEU A 76 10.15 -13.79 1.45
CA LEU A 76 10.24 -14.39 0.13
C LEU A 76 11.70 -14.68 -0.24
N GLU A 77 11.93 -15.85 -0.83
CA GLU A 77 13.21 -16.24 -1.39
C GLU A 77 13.09 -16.48 -2.89
N TRP A 78 14.10 -16.07 -3.65
CA TRP A 78 14.28 -16.44 -5.04
C TRP A 78 15.44 -17.43 -5.15
N LYS A 79 15.15 -18.67 -5.59
CA LYS A 79 16.15 -19.76 -5.68
C LYS A 79 16.97 -19.94 -4.38
N GLY A 80 16.30 -19.89 -3.23
CA GLY A 80 16.94 -20.03 -1.92
C GLY A 80 17.70 -18.80 -1.42
N ARG A 81 17.63 -17.67 -2.13
CA ARG A 81 18.22 -16.39 -1.69
C ARG A 81 17.11 -15.46 -1.24
N LYS A 82 17.20 -14.95 -0.01
CA LYS A 82 16.27 -13.95 0.55
C LYS A 82 16.18 -12.73 -0.35
N ILE A 83 14.95 -12.38 -0.73
CA ILE A 83 14.66 -11.15 -1.49
C ILE A 83 14.66 -9.98 -0.49
N PRO A 84 15.33 -8.85 -0.79
CA PRO A 84 15.28 -7.67 0.06
C PRO A 84 13.86 -7.12 0.19
N PHE A 85 13.51 -6.63 1.39
CA PHE A 85 12.24 -5.95 1.68
C PHE A 85 10.96 -6.80 1.46
N THR A 86 11.06 -8.12 1.57
CA THR A 86 9.92 -9.04 1.42
C THR A 86 9.60 -9.81 2.70
N ARG A 87 10.02 -9.30 3.86
CA ARG A 87 9.60 -9.87 5.15
C ARG A 87 8.10 -9.62 5.34
N GLY A 88 7.44 -10.55 5.99
CA GLY A 88 6.04 -10.43 6.32
C GLY A 88 5.69 -11.17 7.61
N CYS A 89 4.56 -10.79 8.18
CA CYS A 89 3.95 -11.43 9.32
C CYS A 89 2.47 -11.67 8.99
N SER A 90 2.00 -12.88 9.21
CA SER A 90 0.60 -13.24 8.98
C SER A 90 0.00 -13.82 10.24
N PHE A 91 -1.16 -13.30 10.64
CA PHE A 91 -1.97 -13.83 11.72
C PHE A 91 -3.14 -14.59 11.13
N TYR A 92 -3.40 -15.79 11.64
CA TYR A 92 -4.45 -16.68 11.18
C TYR A 92 -5.36 -17.07 12.33
N GLU A 93 -6.65 -17.14 12.05
CA GLU A 93 -7.66 -17.74 12.91
C GLU A 93 -8.32 -18.87 12.13
N PHE A 94 -8.44 -20.02 12.76
CA PHE A 94 -8.91 -21.24 12.13
C PHE A 94 -10.27 -21.67 12.70
N ILE A 95 -11.03 -22.40 11.90
CA ILE A 95 -12.24 -23.12 12.32
C ILE A 95 -12.14 -24.58 11.92
N ASP A 96 -12.84 -25.44 12.65
CA ASP A 96 -13.01 -26.84 12.27
C ASP A 96 -14.18 -26.97 11.28
N GLU A 97 -13.87 -27.39 10.06
CA GLU A 97 -14.85 -27.79 9.05
C GLU A 97 -14.69 -29.28 8.74
N GLY A 98 -15.48 -30.12 9.42
CA GLY A 98 -15.52 -31.56 9.15
C GLY A 98 -14.25 -32.31 9.57
N GLY A 99 -13.69 -31.97 10.74
CA GLY A 99 -12.47 -32.55 11.30
C GLY A 99 -11.19 -31.96 10.70
N ARG A 100 -11.29 -30.82 10.01
CA ARG A 100 -10.17 -30.13 9.37
C ARG A 100 -10.14 -28.66 9.78
N LEU A 101 -9.01 -28.24 10.32
CA LEU A 101 -8.75 -26.83 10.59
C LEU A 101 -8.47 -26.09 9.28
N VAL A 102 -9.33 -25.12 8.98
CA VAL A 102 -9.23 -24.25 7.81
C VAL A 102 -9.17 -22.78 8.23
N ILE A 103 -8.53 -21.95 7.42
CA ILE A 103 -8.36 -20.52 7.67
C ILE A 103 -9.72 -19.85 7.50
N ARG A 104 -10.22 -19.25 8.59
CA ARG A 104 -11.38 -18.36 8.58
C ARG A 104 -10.93 -16.92 8.41
N ASN A 105 -10.00 -16.45 9.23
CA ASN A 105 -9.49 -15.09 9.13
C ASN A 105 -7.97 -15.10 8.91
N ALA A 106 -7.49 -14.20 8.05
CA ALA A 106 -6.07 -13.91 7.93
C ALA A 106 -5.84 -12.40 7.94
N ARG A 107 -4.87 -11.94 8.72
CA ARG A 107 -4.34 -10.58 8.67
C ARG A 107 -2.88 -10.63 8.23
N ILE A 108 -2.56 -9.99 7.12
CA ILE A 108 -1.26 -10.09 6.46
C ILE A 108 -0.59 -8.71 6.48
N LEU A 109 0.59 -8.64 7.09
CA LEU A 109 1.42 -7.45 7.18
C LEU A 109 2.70 -7.70 6.39
N ILE A 110 2.98 -6.85 5.43
CA ILE A 110 4.15 -6.95 4.56
C ILE A 110 5.06 -5.77 4.79
N GLU A 111 6.36 -6.03 4.82
CA GLU A 111 7.38 -5.00 4.87
C GLU A 111 7.25 -4.06 3.66
N SER A 112 7.08 -2.77 3.90
CA SER A 112 7.07 -1.80 2.80
C SER A 112 8.46 -1.67 2.17
N PRO A 113 8.59 -1.65 0.83
CA PRO A 113 9.87 -1.39 0.16
C PRO A 113 10.36 0.04 0.42
N ILE A 114 9.44 0.98 0.68
CA ILE A 114 9.74 2.33 1.13
C ILE A 114 9.77 2.31 2.66
N LYS A 115 10.75 2.98 3.27
CA LYS A 115 10.89 3.03 4.74
C LYS A 115 10.45 4.38 5.29
N PRO A 116 9.13 4.64 5.43
CA PRO A 116 8.64 5.95 5.81
C PRO A 116 8.83 6.28 7.30
N GLY A 117 9.45 5.40 8.10
CA GLY A 117 9.48 5.49 9.57
C GLY A 117 9.82 6.89 10.10
N GLY A 118 10.82 7.58 9.56
CA GLY A 118 11.15 8.95 9.97
C GLY A 118 10.04 9.98 9.68
N ILE A 119 9.40 9.87 8.50
CA ILE A 119 8.28 10.72 8.11
C ILE A 119 7.05 10.39 8.97
N THR A 120 6.74 9.11 9.19
CA THR A 120 5.64 8.66 10.03
C THR A 120 5.79 9.16 11.47
N LEU A 121 6.99 9.09 12.05
CA LEU A 121 7.26 9.60 13.39
C LEU A 121 7.13 11.13 13.47
N SER A 122 7.61 11.84 12.45
CA SER A 122 7.48 13.30 12.38
C SER A 122 6.01 13.73 12.26
N LEU A 123 5.23 13.01 11.45
CA LEU A 123 3.79 13.23 11.31
C LEU A 123 3.06 12.96 12.63
N LEU A 124 3.36 11.83 13.28
CA LEU A 124 2.80 11.50 14.59
C LEU A 124 3.08 12.61 15.60
N LYS A 125 4.34 13.05 15.72
CA LYS A 125 4.73 14.15 16.61
C LYS A 125 3.90 15.42 16.36
N ASN A 126 3.73 15.81 15.11
CA ASN A 126 2.99 17.02 14.76
C ASN A 126 1.48 16.88 15.03
N ILE A 127 0.89 15.71 14.72
CA ILE A 127 -0.53 15.44 15.00
C ILE A 127 -0.77 15.43 16.52
N THR A 128 0.09 14.75 17.29
CA THR A 128 -0.01 14.72 18.75
C THR A 128 0.10 16.14 19.33
N PHE A 129 1.08 16.94 18.89
CA PHE A 129 1.18 18.35 19.30
C PHE A 129 -0.11 19.13 19.02
N LEU A 130 -0.68 18.99 17.80
CA LEU A 130 -1.94 19.66 17.47
C LEU A 130 -3.13 19.16 18.32
N PHE A 131 -3.17 17.87 18.64
CA PHE A 131 -4.23 17.30 19.46
C PHE A 131 -4.13 17.81 20.91
N ASP A 132 -2.91 17.91 21.43
CA ASP A 132 -2.65 18.41 22.78
C ASP A 132 -2.98 19.91 22.91
N GLU A 133 -2.69 20.71 21.87
CA GLU A 133 -3.05 22.14 21.83
C GLU A 133 -4.57 22.37 21.69
N PHE A 134 -5.29 21.46 20.99
CA PHE A 134 -6.73 21.59 20.70
C PHE A 134 -7.53 20.33 21.10
N PRO A 135 -7.58 19.96 22.38
CA PRO A 135 -8.08 18.65 22.82
C PRO A 135 -9.55 18.40 22.45
N LYS A 136 -10.43 19.39 22.63
CA LYS A 136 -11.85 19.28 22.22
C LYS A 136 -12.00 19.10 20.70
N GLY A 137 -11.14 19.75 19.92
CA GLY A 137 -11.13 19.60 18.45
C GLY A 137 -10.64 18.21 18.05
N ALA A 138 -9.63 17.68 18.76
CA ALA A 138 -9.12 16.33 18.57
C ALA A 138 -10.15 15.26 18.93
N GLU A 139 -10.87 15.40 20.05
CA GLU A 139 -11.96 14.48 20.44
C GLU A 139 -13.03 14.41 19.35
N LEU A 140 -13.51 15.57 18.88
CA LEU A 140 -14.48 15.63 17.78
C LEU A 140 -13.94 14.97 16.51
N PHE A 141 -12.66 15.22 16.18
CA PHE A 141 -11.98 14.60 15.04
C PHE A 141 -11.92 13.07 15.16
N LEU A 142 -11.57 12.55 16.32
CA LEU A 142 -11.45 11.11 16.56
C LEU A 142 -12.81 10.41 16.58
N GLU A 143 -13.88 11.06 17.05
CA GLU A 143 -15.23 10.52 16.99
C GLU A 143 -15.77 10.42 15.55
N LYS A 144 -15.49 11.42 14.71
CA LYS A 144 -16.07 11.53 13.35
C LYS A 144 -15.04 11.98 12.31
N PRO A 145 -13.96 11.22 12.09
CA PRO A 145 -12.82 11.66 11.28
C PRO A 145 -13.23 11.92 9.83
N TYR A 146 -14.01 11.03 9.23
CA TYR A 146 -14.46 11.18 7.85
C TYR A 146 -15.34 12.42 7.63
N ALA A 147 -16.25 12.72 8.56
CA ALA A 147 -17.13 13.88 8.45
C ALA A 147 -16.34 15.19 8.55
N ILE A 148 -15.36 15.24 9.45
CA ILE A 148 -14.52 16.43 9.65
C ILE A 148 -13.55 16.61 8.48
N ILE A 149 -12.94 15.53 7.97
CA ILE A 149 -12.12 15.58 6.75
C ILE A 149 -12.95 16.08 5.58
N GLN A 150 -14.18 15.58 5.38
CA GLN A 150 -15.05 16.05 4.30
C GLN A 150 -15.45 17.52 4.45
N ALA A 151 -15.75 17.97 5.68
CA ALA A 151 -16.03 19.38 5.94
C ALA A 151 -14.81 20.26 5.61
N ALA A 152 -13.61 19.85 6.05
CA ALA A 152 -12.37 20.55 5.75
C ALA A 152 -12.09 20.61 4.24
N ILE A 153 -12.29 19.51 3.51
CA ILE A 153 -12.14 19.46 2.05
C ILE A 153 -13.15 20.41 1.37
N ARG A 154 -14.40 20.47 1.83
CA ARG A 154 -15.40 21.40 1.28
C ARG A 154 -15.02 22.85 1.51
N ILE A 155 -14.55 23.19 2.71
CA ILE A 155 -14.07 24.54 3.03
C ILE A 155 -12.87 24.90 2.16
N TYR A 156 -11.90 23.98 2.01
CA TYR A 156 -10.78 24.15 1.10
C TYR A 156 -11.25 24.39 -0.35
N GLY A 157 -12.18 23.58 -0.84
CA GLY A 157 -12.73 23.71 -2.20
C GLY A 157 -13.45 25.04 -2.45
N LEU A 158 -14.11 25.60 -1.44
CA LEU A 158 -14.82 26.87 -1.54
C LEU A 158 -13.88 28.08 -1.54
N PHE A 159 -12.86 28.07 -0.69
CA PHE A 159 -12.07 29.28 -0.42
C PHE A 159 -10.65 29.22 -0.97
N LEU A 160 -9.99 28.06 -0.91
CA LEU A 160 -8.57 27.93 -1.27
C LEU A 160 -8.38 27.43 -2.70
N ALA A 161 -9.27 26.58 -3.22
CA ALA A 161 -9.18 26.11 -4.59
C ALA A 161 -9.20 27.23 -5.65
N PRO A 162 -10.03 28.29 -5.55
CA PRO A 162 -9.99 29.40 -6.51
C PRO A 162 -8.65 30.14 -6.50
N LEU A 163 -8.08 30.35 -5.32
CA LEU A 163 -6.79 31.04 -5.16
C LEU A 163 -5.63 30.19 -5.71
N ILE A 164 -5.61 28.89 -5.37
CA ILE A 164 -4.59 27.96 -5.85
C ILE A 164 -4.68 27.78 -7.36
N ASN A 165 -5.89 27.66 -7.91
CA ASN A 165 -6.08 27.59 -9.36
C ASN A 165 -5.61 28.88 -10.05
N HIS A 166 -5.83 30.04 -9.46
CA HIS A 166 -5.38 31.32 -10.00
C HIS A 166 -3.85 31.46 -9.99
N VAL A 167 -3.19 31.07 -8.89
CA VAL A 167 -1.73 31.04 -8.79
C VAL A 167 -1.15 30.02 -9.76
N MET A 168 -1.76 28.84 -9.89
CA MET A 168 -1.27 27.79 -10.78
C MET A 168 -1.41 28.17 -12.26
N ALA A 169 -2.52 28.79 -12.64
CA ALA A 169 -2.69 29.35 -13.98
C ALA A 169 -1.65 30.43 -14.29
N SER A 170 -1.35 31.31 -13.32
CA SER A 170 -0.30 32.32 -13.44
C SER A 170 1.09 31.69 -13.59
N TYR A 171 1.38 30.63 -12.82
CA TYR A 171 2.64 29.89 -12.89
C TYR A 171 2.85 29.17 -14.22
N LEU A 172 1.81 28.48 -14.73
CA LEU A 172 1.85 27.82 -16.04
C LEU A 172 2.06 28.82 -17.18
N LYS A 173 1.43 30.00 -17.09
CA LYS A 173 1.62 31.08 -18.06
C LYS A 173 3.05 31.63 -18.05
N LEU A 174 3.64 31.80 -16.87
CA LEU A 174 5.05 32.18 -16.72
C LEU A 174 5.99 31.17 -17.36
N LEU A 175 5.78 29.87 -17.12
CA LEU A 175 6.57 28.79 -17.74
C LEU A 175 6.47 28.79 -19.27
N SER A 176 5.25 28.97 -19.81
CA SER A 176 5.03 29.06 -21.26
C SER A 176 5.79 30.23 -21.87
N ASN A 177 5.69 31.42 -21.27
CA ASN A 177 6.38 32.61 -21.73
C ASN A 177 7.91 32.45 -21.68
N MET A 178 8.42 31.81 -20.62
CA MET A 178 9.85 31.51 -20.50
C MET A 178 10.31 30.58 -21.64
N ALA A 179 9.54 29.55 -21.98
CA ALA A 179 9.88 28.64 -23.09
C ALA A 179 9.91 29.37 -24.44
N GLU A 180 8.95 30.25 -24.71
CA GLU A 180 8.94 31.09 -25.93
C GLU A 180 10.13 32.04 -25.99
N PHE A 181 10.49 32.65 -24.86
CA PHE A 181 11.67 33.50 -24.76
C PHE A 181 12.95 32.72 -25.07
N PHE A 182 13.12 31.52 -24.49
CA PHE A 182 14.27 30.66 -24.81
C PHE A 182 14.32 30.28 -26.29
N LEU A 183 13.17 29.95 -26.90
CA LEU A 183 13.09 29.67 -28.34
C LEU A 183 13.50 30.88 -29.19
N LEU A 184 13.10 32.09 -28.80
CA LEU A 184 13.50 33.32 -29.48
C LEU A 184 15.00 33.55 -29.39
N VAL A 185 15.59 33.39 -28.20
CA VAL A 185 17.03 33.49 -27.98
C VAL A 185 17.79 32.49 -28.84
N VAL A 186 17.35 31.23 -28.88
CA VAL A 186 17.95 30.19 -29.75
C VAL A 186 17.85 30.58 -31.23
N LYS A 187 16.70 31.08 -31.69
CA LYS A 187 16.53 31.56 -33.08
C LYS A 187 17.46 32.72 -33.42
N ILE A 188 17.65 33.67 -32.49
CA ILE A 188 18.58 34.79 -32.67
C ILE A 188 20.01 34.28 -32.76
N ILE A 189 20.42 33.36 -31.88
CA ILE A 189 21.76 32.74 -31.91
C ILE A 189 22.01 32.03 -33.24
N ILE A 190 21.05 31.23 -33.72
CA ILE A 190 21.15 30.54 -35.02
C ILE A 190 21.28 31.56 -36.15
N LYS A 191 20.51 32.65 -36.13
CA LYS A 191 20.54 33.69 -37.16
C LYS A 191 21.85 34.46 -37.17
N ILE A 192 22.37 34.83 -36.00
CA ILE A 192 23.69 35.46 -35.83
C ILE A 192 24.78 34.52 -36.34
N ARG A 193 24.75 33.25 -35.92
CA ARG A 193 25.71 32.24 -36.41
C ARG A 193 25.71 32.16 -37.94
N ASN A 194 24.53 32.09 -38.57
CA ASN A 194 24.40 32.04 -40.03
C ASN A 194 24.82 33.34 -40.74
N LEU A 195 24.86 34.48 -40.02
CA LEU A 195 25.32 35.77 -40.55
C LEU A 195 26.84 35.94 -40.48
N PHE A 196 27.46 35.44 -39.40
CA PHE A 196 28.89 35.62 -39.13
C PHE A 196 29.77 34.44 -39.54
N PHE A 197 29.22 33.22 -39.67
CA PHE A 197 29.95 32.01 -40.05
C PHE A 197 29.50 31.49 -41.42
N LYS A 198 29.34 32.40 -42.39
CA LYS A 198 29.10 32.05 -43.79
C LYS A 198 30.40 31.66 -44.49
#